data_AF-A0A9D6N3D4-F1
#
_entry.id   AF-A0A9D6N3D4-F1
#
_cell.length_a   1.000
_cell.length_b   1.000
_cell.length_c   1.000
_cell.angle_alpha   90.00
_cell.angle_beta   90.00
_cell.angle_gamma   90.00
#
_symmetry.space_group_name_H-M   'P 1'
#
loop_
_entity.id
_entity.type
_entity.pdbx_description
1 polymer ?
#
loop_
_entity_poly.entity_id
_entity_poly.type
_entity_poly.pdbx_seq_one_letter_code
_entity_poly.pdbx_strand_id
1 'polypeptide(L)'
;MHLQMGELIIVGDRVLIEPIDSEQKTQAGLVLPATVTERDQVRGGRVVKVGPGYLTANPDYSEDQPWRHPHQAVRYLPLQAEPGDYAFFLRKEAVEIKYQMNTFLIVPHSAILALLRPDSQDILENVKGLLGSDE
;
A
#
# COMPACT_ATOMS: atom_id res chain seq x y z
N MET A 1 -20.03 -18.33 18.47
CA MET A 1 -20.50 -17.54 17.32
C MET A 1 -19.28 -17.14 16.50
N HIS A 2 -19.02 -17.82 15.39
CA HIS A 2 -18.02 -17.39 14.42
C HIS A 2 -18.67 -16.28 13.60
N LEU A 3 -18.45 -15.01 13.96
CA LEU A 3 -18.80 -13.90 13.09
C LEU A 3 -17.86 -14.01 11.88
N GLN A 4 -18.39 -14.51 10.77
CA GLN A 4 -17.69 -14.52 9.49
C GLN A 4 -17.55 -13.06 9.07
N MET A 5 -16.40 -12.47 9.41
CA MET A 5 -16.09 -11.07 9.19
C MET A 5 -16.02 -10.83 7.68
N GLY A 6 -16.74 -9.82 7.19
CA GLY A 6 -16.73 -9.47 5.78
C GLY A 6 -15.33 -9.12 5.29
N GLU A 7 -14.95 -9.63 4.13
CA GLU A 7 -13.67 -9.32 3.50
C GLU A 7 -13.62 -7.84 3.08
N LEU A 8 -12.60 -7.11 3.54
CA LEU A 8 -12.34 -5.75 3.06
C LEU A 8 -11.73 -5.80 1.65
N ILE A 9 -12.50 -5.41 0.64
CA ILE A 9 -12.09 -5.36 -0.78
C ILE A 9 -11.75 -3.92 -1.16
N ILE A 10 -10.61 -3.73 -1.82
CA ILE A 10 -10.19 -2.41 -2.32
C ILE A 10 -10.62 -2.25 -3.77
N VAL A 11 -11.26 -1.13 -4.07
CA VAL A 11 -11.92 -0.90 -5.37
C VAL A 11 -11.07 0.03 -6.25
N GLY A 12 -10.89 -0.38 -7.51
CA GLY A 12 -10.17 0.37 -8.53
C GLY A 12 -8.67 0.40 -8.28
N ASP A 13 -8.07 1.56 -8.54
CA ASP A 13 -6.64 1.83 -8.42
C ASP A 13 -6.25 2.36 -7.02
N ARG A 14 -6.88 1.82 -5.97
CA ARG A 14 -6.61 2.24 -4.59
C ARG A 14 -5.74 1.23 -3.87
N VAL A 15 -5.02 1.71 -2.86
CA VAL A 15 -4.15 0.93 -2.01
C VAL A 15 -4.54 1.18 -0.55
N LEU A 16 -4.70 0.09 0.20
CA LEU A 16 -4.92 0.13 1.64
C LEU A 16 -3.55 0.08 2.33
N ILE A 17 -3.28 1.09 3.13
CA ILE A 17 -2.00 1.29 3.82
C ILE A 17 -2.25 1.35 5.32
N GLU A 18 -1.48 0.58 6.07
CA GLU A 18 -1.35 0.75 7.50
C GLU A 18 -0.36 1.90 7.76
N PRO A 19 -0.79 3.02 8.37
CA PRO A 19 0.12 4.12 8.66
C PRO A 19 1.18 3.64 9.66
N ILE A 20 2.44 3.94 9.35
CA ILE A 20 3.51 3.79 10.34
C ILE A 20 3.74 5.19 10.89
N ASP A 21 3.45 5.37 12.18
CA ASP A 21 3.67 6.66 12.83
C ASP A 21 5.16 6.95 12.89
N SER A 22 5.63 7.71 11.91
CA SER A 22 6.91 8.41 11.96
C SER A 22 6.77 9.65 12.83
N GLU A 23 6.35 9.48 14.08
CA GLU A 23 6.24 10.60 15.00
C GLU A 23 7.66 11.01 15.45
N GLN A 24 8.21 12.02 14.78
CA GLN A 24 8.78 13.23 15.40
C GLN A 24 9.69 13.05 16.63
N LYS A 25 10.40 11.93 16.78
CA LYS A 25 11.54 11.81 17.67
C LYS A 25 12.78 11.71 16.81
N THR A 26 13.35 12.87 16.48
CA THR A 26 14.82 12.89 16.40
C THR A 26 15.33 12.39 17.74
N GLN A 27 16.38 11.58 17.76
CA GLN A 27 16.95 10.97 18.98
C GLN A 27 17.32 12.00 20.09
N ALA A 28 17.23 13.30 19.80
CA ALA A 28 17.55 14.42 20.68
C ALA A 28 16.35 15.11 21.36
N GLY A 29 15.10 14.68 21.15
CA GLY A 29 13.92 15.27 21.84
C GLY A 29 13.58 16.72 21.44
N LEU A 30 14.08 17.18 20.29
CA LEU A 30 13.80 18.51 19.76
C LEU A 30 12.54 18.47 18.89
N VAL A 31 11.54 19.25 19.28
CA VAL A 31 10.32 19.52 18.48
C VAL A 31 10.71 20.50 17.37
N LEU A 32 10.51 20.09 16.11
CA LEU A 32 10.79 20.96 14.95
C LEU A 32 9.75 22.10 14.88
N PRO A 33 10.16 23.37 14.68
CA PRO A 33 9.25 24.49 14.46
C PRO A 33 8.49 24.34 13.13
N ALA A 34 7.33 24.99 13.02
CA ALA A 34 6.27 24.80 12.01
C ALA A 34 6.64 25.02 10.52
N THR A 35 7.92 25.11 10.15
CA THR A 35 8.40 25.19 8.76
C THR A 35 8.64 23.82 8.11
N VAL A 36 8.03 22.75 8.64
CA VAL A 36 8.14 21.34 8.19
C VAL A 36 7.12 21.02 7.07
N THR A 37 6.83 21.97 6.20
CA THR A 37 5.70 21.88 5.27
C THR A 37 5.81 20.72 4.26
N GLU A 38 7.03 20.31 3.87
CA GLU A 38 7.22 19.19 2.93
C GLU A 38 7.13 17.81 3.58
N ARG A 39 7.67 17.65 4.81
CA ARG A 39 7.54 16.38 5.57
C ARG A 39 6.13 16.15 6.10
N ASP A 40 5.34 17.20 6.35
CA ASP A 40 3.93 17.04 6.73
C ASP A 40 3.04 16.61 5.54
N GLN A 41 3.49 16.87 4.31
CA GLN A 41 2.76 16.51 3.09
C GLN A 41 2.96 15.06 2.69
N VAL A 42 4.14 14.47 2.93
CA VAL A 42 4.46 13.08 2.58
C VAL A 42 4.43 12.20 3.83
N ARG A 43 3.63 11.13 3.81
CA ARG A 43 3.59 10.11 4.86
C ARG A 43 4.11 8.78 4.35
N GLY A 44 4.59 7.96 5.28
CA GLY A 44 4.97 6.57 5.04
C GLY A 44 3.98 5.60 5.68
N GLY A 45 3.94 4.39 5.15
CA GLY A 45 3.15 3.30 5.72
C GLY A 45 3.34 2.01 4.95
N ARG A 46 2.80 0.91 5.48
CA ARG A 46 2.93 -0.42 4.89
C ARG A 46 1.68 -0.78 4.09
N VAL A 47 1.86 -1.27 2.88
CA VAL A 47 0.76 -1.73 2.01
C VAL A 47 0.19 -3.03 2.57
N VAL A 48 -1.12 -3.03 2.84
CA VAL A 48 -1.87 -4.17 3.38
C VAL A 48 -2.66 -4.87 2.28
N LYS A 49 -3.34 -4.09 1.42
CA LYS A 49 -4.12 -4.61 0.29
C LYS A 49 -4.05 -3.65 -0.89
N VAL A 50 -4.19 -4.19 -2.09
CA VAL A 50 -4.25 -3.43 -3.33
C VAL A 50 -5.55 -3.72 -4.06
N GLY A 51 -6.09 -2.68 -4.70
CA GLY A 51 -7.22 -2.85 -5.61
C GLY A 51 -6.80 -3.53 -6.91
N PRO A 52 -7.77 -3.89 -7.76
CA PRO A 52 -7.51 -4.56 -9.03
C PRO A 52 -6.74 -3.70 -10.04
N GLY A 53 -6.65 -2.38 -9.82
CA GLY A 53 -5.96 -1.46 -10.71
C GLY A 53 -6.89 -0.89 -11.79
N TYR A 54 -6.35 -0.69 -12.99
CA TYR A 54 -7.02 0.04 -14.06
C TYR A 54 -7.75 -0.89 -15.03
N LEU A 55 -8.94 -0.51 -15.46
CA LEU A 55 -9.60 -1.22 -16.56
C LEU A 55 -8.88 -0.92 -17.88
N THR A 56 -8.59 -1.96 -18.64
CA THR A 56 -8.01 -1.88 -19.97
C THR A 56 -8.73 -2.79 -20.95
N ALA A 57 -8.64 -2.47 -22.24
CA ALA A 57 -9.17 -3.32 -23.30
C ALA A 57 -8.43 -4.66 -23.29
N ASN A 58 -9.18 -5.73 -23.51
CA ASN A 58 -8.60 -7.05 -23.63
C ASN A 58 -8.19 -7.30 -25.10
N PRO A 59 -6.89 -7.36 -25.44
CA PRO A 59 -6.45 -7.59 -26.81
C PRO A 59 -6.81 -8.99 -27.33
N ASP A 60 -7.05 -9.94 -26.41
CA ASP A 60 -7.40 -11.32 -26.74
C ASP A 60 -8.92 -11.50 -26.96
N TYR A 61 -9.71 -10.45 -26.74
CA TYR A 61 -11.16 -10.47 -26.99
C TYR A 61 -11.45 -10.28 -28.47
N SER A 62 -12.23 -11.21 -29.05
CA SER A 62 -12.70 -11.12 -30.42
C SER A 62 -14.13 -11.62 -30.54
N GLU A 63 -15.01 -10.79 -31.11
CA GLU A 63 -16.44 -11.12 -31.30
C GLU A 63 -16.68 -12.19 -32.38
N ASP A 64 -15.71 -12.37 -33.28
CA ASP A 64 -15.77 -13.26 -34.45
C ASP A 64 -15.38 -14.72 -34.12
N GLN A 65 -14.75 -14.97 -32.97
CA GLN A 65 -14.25 -16.30 -32.58
C GLN A 65 -14.66 -16.66 -31.13
N PRO A 66 -15.96 -16.89 -30.87
CA PRO A 66 -16.50 -17.05 -29.51
C PRO A 66 -15.93 -18.21 -28.70
N TRP A 67 -15.36 -19.22 -29.38
CA TRP A 67 -14.74 -20.42 -28.77
C TRP A 67 -13.30 -20.21 -28.30
N ARG A 68 -12.65 -19.09 -28.65
CA ARG A 68 -11.39 -18.67 -28.00
C ARG A 68 -11.74 -17.77 -26.82
N HIS A 69 -11.68 -18.30 -25.61
CA HIS A 69 -11.68 -17.46 -24.42
C HIS A 69 -10.48 -16.50 -24.48
N PRO A 70 -10.65 -15.21 -24.18
CA PRO A 70 -11.44 -14.74 -23.04
C PRO A 70 -12.79 -14.08 -23.40
N HIS A 71 -13.84 -14.43 -22.66
CA HIS A 71 -15.19 -13.88 -22.80
C HIS A 71 -15.37 -12.43 -22.29
N GLN A 72 -14.29 -11.74 -21.94
CA GLN A 72 -14.37 -10.40 -21.35
C GLN A 72 -13.66 -9.39 -22.25
N ALA A 73 -14.41 -8.38 -22.69
CA ALA A 73 -13.89 -7.26 -23.49
C ALA A 73 -12.90 -6.37 -22.72
N VAL A 74 -12.91 -6.47 -21.38
CA VAL A 74 -12.06 -5.69 -20.49
C VAL A 74 -11.31 -6.61 -19.54
N ARG A 75 -10.09 -6.21 -19.19
CA ARG A 75 -9.28 -6.82 -18.13
C ARG A 75 -8.74 -5.74 -17.20
N TYR A 76 -8.29 -6.13 -16.01
CA TYR A 76 -7.60 -5.21 -15.12
C TYR A 76 -6.09 -5.24 -15.37
N LEU A 77 -5.47 -4.07 -15.45
CA LEU A 77 -4.03 -3.87 -15.33
C LEU A 77 -3.72 -3.69 -13.84
N PRO A 78 -2.98 -4.63 -13.21
CA PRO A 78 -2.71 -4.57 -11.79
C PRO A 78 -1.86 -3.35 -11.41
N LEU A 79 -1.94 -2.97 -10.15
CA LEU A 79 -1.09 -1.92 -9.58
C LEU A 79 0.35 -2.41 -9.42
N GLN A 80 1.30 -1.47 -9.43
CA GLN A 80 2.71 -1.76 -9.14
C GLN A 80 2.94 -2.10 -7.66
N ALA A 81 2.11 -1.56 -6.77
CA ALA A 81 2.15 -1.86 -5.34
C ALA A 81 1.77 -3.31 -5.07
N GLU A 82 2.49 -3.94 -4.14
CA GLU A 82 2.20 -5.28 -3.63
C GLU A 82 2.00 -5.25 -2.12
N PRO A 83 1.19 -6.18 -1.55
CA PRO A 83 1.09 -6.35 -0.11
C PRO A 83 2.48 -6.55 0.51
N GLY A 84 2.81 -5.75 1.52
CA GLY A 84 4.09 -5.77 2.21
C GLY A 84 5.05 -4.65 1.81
N ASP A 85 4.85 -3.98 0.67
CA ASP A 85 5.65 -2.83 0.26
C ASP A 85 5.53 -1.69 1.30
N TYR A 86 6.61 -0.91 1.45
CA TYR A 86 6.56 0.36 2.17
C TYR A 86 6.30 1.49 1.18
N ALA A 87 5.19 2.20 1.33
CA ALA A 87 4.74 3.24 0.42
C ALA A 87 4.99 4.64 1.01
N PHE A 88 5.55 5.53 0.19
CA PHE A 88 5.59 6.97 0.43
C PHE A 88 4.47 7.62 -0.37
N PHE A 89 3.59 8.38 0.27
CA PHE A 89 2.41 8.94 -0.38
C PHE A 89 2.02 10.31 0.18
N LEU A 90 1.24 11.05 -0.60
CA LEU A 90 0.72 12.37 -0.20
C LEU A 90 -0.40 12.22 0.83
N ARG A 91 -0.21 12.79 2.02
CA ARG A 91 -1.19 12.81 3.11
C ARG A 91 -2.53 13.42 2.69
N LYS A 92 -2.49 14.46 1.86
CA LYS A 92 -3.67 15.22 1.43
C LYS A 92 -4.68 14.38 0.65
N GLU A 93 -4.21 13.35 -0.05
CA GLU A 93 -5.05 12.46 -0.87
C GLU A 93 -5.42 11.16 -0.15
N ALA A 94 -4.86 10.92 1.04
CA ALA A 94 -5.15 9.75 1.84
C ALA A 94 -6.48 9.92 2.60
N VAL A 95 -7.34 8.91 2.54
CA VAL A 95 -8.60 8.85 3.29
C VAL A 95 -8.44 7.88 4.46
N GLU A 96 -8.63 8.36 5.68
CA GLU A 96 -8.56 7.52 6.89
C GLU A 96 -9.85 6.74 7.10
N ILE A 97 -9.71 5.44 7.34
CA ILE A 97 -10.81 4.54 7.70
C ILE A 97 -10.45 3.77 8.97
N LYS A 98 -11.46 3.47 9.80
CA LYS A 98 -11.31 2.60 10.96
C LYS A 98 -12.07 1.31 10.72
N TYR A 99 -11.35 0.19 10.78
CA TYR A 99 -11.92 -1.14 10.56
C TYR A 99 -11.35 -2.11 11.60
N GLN A 100 -12.22 -2.84 12.29
CA GLN A 100 -11.83 -3.79 13.34
C GLN A 100 -10.90 -3.19 14.41
N MET A 101 -11.18 -1.97 14.86
CA MET A 101 -10.37 -1.19 15.83
C MET A 101 -8.99 -0.75 15.33
N ASN A 102 -8.62 -1.07 14.08
CA ASN A 102 -7.39 -0.60 13.45
C ASN A 102 -7.67 0.57 12.51
N THR A 103 -6.74 1.52 12.46
CA THR A 103 -6.77 2.65 11.54
C THR A 103 -6.00 2.28 10.27
N PHE A 104 -6.62 2.48 9.11
CA PHE A 104 -5.99 2.33 7.81
C PHE A 104 -6.18 3.59 6.98
N LEU A 105 -5.33 3.74 5.97
CA LEU A 105 -5.41 4.79 4.96
C LEU A 105 -5.74 4.16 3.61
N ILE A 106 -6.76 4.67 2.95
CA ILE A 106 -7.01 4.37 1.54
C ILE A 106 -6.36 5.48 0.73
N VAL A 107 -5.41 5.09 -0.13
CA VAL A 107 -4.60 6.01 -0.91
C VAL A 107 -4.78 5.68 -2.40
N PRO A 108 -5.12 6.65 -3.26
CA PRO A 108 -5.16 6.41 -4.70
C PRO A 108 -3.75 6.17 -5.23
N HIS A 109 -3.59 5.32 -6.24
CA HIS A 109 -2.29 5.00 -6.83
C HIS A 109 -1.55 6.25 -7.33
N SER A 110 -2.27 7.26 -7.83
CA SER A 110 -1.70 8.55 -8.24
C SER A 110 -1.01 9.34 -7.13
N ALA A 111 -1.38 9.11 -5.87
CA ALA A 111 -0.81 9.80 -4.72
C ALA A 111 0.41 9.06 -4.12
N ILE A 112 0.70 7.84 -4.59
CA ILE A 112 1.88 7.08 -4.18
C ILE A 112 3.07 7.57 -4.99
N LEU A 113 4.07 8.08 -4.29
CA LEU A 113 5.27 8.67 -4.88
C LEU A 113 6.38 7.62 -5.08
N ALA A 114 6.50 6.69 -4.14
CA ALA A 114 7.51 5.64 -4.17
C ALA A 114 7.07 4.41 -3.38
N LEU A 115 7.57 3.25 -3.80
CA LEU A 115 7.42 1.96 -3.13
C LEU A 115 8.81 1.40 -2.84
N LEU A 116 9.03 0.96 -1.62
CA LEU A 116 10.21 0.22 -1.19
C LEU A 116 9.79 -1.23 -0.92
N ARG A 117 10.31 -2.14 -1.73
CA ARG A 117 10.11 -3.58 -1.57
C ARG A 117 11.32 -4.14 -0.84
N PRO A 118 11.18 -4.61 0.41
CA PRO A 118 12.30 -5.21 1.12
C PRO A 118 12.67 -6.53 0.45
N ASP A 119 13.95 -6.74 0.18
CA ASP A 119 14.42 -8.01 -0.34
C ASP A 119 14.55 -9.04 0.79
N SER A 120 14.57 -10.32 0.42
CA SER A 120 14.71 -11.41 1.39
C SER A 120 16.01 -11.32 2.20
N GLN A 121 17.05 -10.69 1.65
CA GLN A 121 18.32 -10.47 2.34
C GLN A 121 18.20 -9.40 3.43
N ASP A 122 17.49 -8.30 3.16
CA ASP A 122 17.26 -7.22 4.14
C ASP A 122 16.49 -7.71 5.37
N ILE A 123 15.53 -8.62 5.17
CA ILE A 123 14.76 -9.23 6.28
C ILE A 123 15.69 -10.07 7.15
N LEU A 124 16.57 -10.87 6.54
CA LEU A 124 17.51 -11.72 7.27
C LEU A 124 18.55 -10.92 8.06
N GLU A 125 19.03 -9.81 7.51
CA GLU A 125 19.95 -8.91 8.22
C GLU A 125 19.29 -8.24 9.41
N ASN A 126 18.05 -7.75 9.25
CA ASN A 126 17.28 -7.17 10.35
C ASN A 126 17.01 -8.20 11.46
N VAL A 127 16.65 -9.43 11.10
CA VAL A 127 16.44 -10.53 12.06
C VAL A 127 17.74 -10.91 12.77
N LYS A 128 18.88 -10.96 12.06
CA LYS A 128 20.19 -11.20 12.67
C LYS A 128 20.60 -10.09 13.63
N GLY A 129 20.36 -8.82 13.28
CA GLY A 129 20.63 -7.67 14.14
C GLY A 129 19.78 -7.66 15.42
N LEU A 130 18.57 -8.23 15.38
CA LEU A 130 17.69 -8.39 16.55
C LEU A 130 18.07 -9.60 17.44
N LEU A 131 18.80 -10.58 16.89
CA LEU A 131 19.14 -11.84 17.56
C LEU A 131 20.60 -11.94 18.02
N GLY A 132 21.43 -10.91 17.83
CA GLY A 132 22.85 -11.00 18.16
C GLY A 132 23.56 -9.66 18.37
N SER A 133 23.53 -9.19 19.61
CA SER A 133 24.59 -8.37 20.20
C SER A 133 25.04 -9.02 21.51
N ASP A 134 25.70 -10.17 21.40
CA ASP A 134 26.46 -10.80 22.48
C ASP A 134 27.70 -11.44 21.87
N GLU A 135 28.68 -10.60 21.52
CA GLU A 135 30.12 -10.89 21.65
C GLU A 135 30.83 -9.62 22.11
#